data_AF-A0A8J4H454-F1
#
_entry.id   AF-A0A8J4H454-F1
#
_cell.length_a   1.000
_cell.length_b   1.000
_cell.length_c   1.000
_cell.angle_alpha   90.00
_cell.angle_beta   90.00
_cell.angle_gamma   90.00
#
_symmetry.space_group_name_H-M   'P 1'
#
loop_
_entity.id
_entity.type
_entity.pdbx_description
1 polymer ?
#
loop_
_entity_poly.entity_id
_entity_poly.type
_entity_poly.pdbx_seq_one_letter_code
_entity_poly.pdbx_strand_id
1 'polypeptide(L)'
;MNTAINEATSWLEAHVGSQLLIQKGELDIGSRQKGDTDMVQLQLERLEIRRSKQADSDDYFASHEICLHGPGTIQADHGEAELPRHMYEIPLPGSLRASSQENRLQIATERALYIIQPHAQRQAPPMLH
;
A
#
# COMPACT_ATOMS: atom_id res chain seq x y z
N MET A 1 5.82 -7.12 18.53
CA MET A 1 5.29 -6.29 17.42
C MET A 1 6.39 -6.21 16.37
N ASN A 2 6.10 -6.53 15.11
CA ASN A 2 7.12 -6.54 14.04
C ASN A 2 7.55 -5.10 13.70
N THR A 3 8.83 -4.77 13.85
CA THR A 3 9.37 -3.40 13.67
C THR A 3 9.04 -2.82 12.30
N ALA A 4 9.01 -3.65 11.25
CA ALA A 4 8.67 -3.21 9.91
C ALA A 4 7.19 -2.79 9.78
N ILE A 5 6.29 -3.47 10.50
CA ILE A 5 4.88 -3.07 10.53
C ILE A 5 4.75 -1.71 11.21
N ASN A 6 5.39 -1.52 12.36
CA ASN A 6 5.35 -0.25 13.08
C ASN A 6 5.88 0.91 12.22
N GLU A 7 7.00 0.71 11.53
CA GLU A 7 7.57 1.73 10.65
C GLU A 7 6.61 2.11 9.52
N ALA A 8 6.03 1.11 8.84
CA ALA A 8 5.06 1.35 7.78
C ALA A 8 3.82 2.07 8.31
N THR A 9 3.28 1.63 9.44
CA THR A 9 2.05 2.21 10.01
C THR A 9 2.27 3.63 10.50
N SER A 10 3.39 3.92 11.16
CA SER A 10 3.70 5.28 11.61
C SER A 10 3.85 6.26 10.44
N TRP A 11 4.49 5.83 9.33
CA TRP A 11 4.57 6.67 8.14
C TRP A 11 3.20 6.92 7.52
N LEU A 12 2.36 5.88 7.43
CA LEU A 12 1.01 5.99 6.86
C LEU A 12 0.08 6.86 7.73
N GLU A 13 0.15 6.72 9.06
CA GLU A 13 -0.57 7.54 10.02
C GLU A 13 -0.23 9.03 9.86
N ALA A 14 1.04 9.36 9.63
CA ALA A 14 1.48 10.74 9.37
C ALA A 14 0.92 11.34 8.07
N HIS A 15 0.44 10.49 7.14
CA HIS A 15 -0.13 10.90 5.85
C HIS A 15 -1.65 10.74 5.77
N VAL A 16 -2.32 10.44 6.88
CA VAL A 16 -3.79 10.47 6.95
C VAL A 16 -4.29 11.88 6.59
N GLY A 17 -5.31 11.93 5.73
CA GLY A 17 -5.84 13.16 5.14
C GLY A 17 -5.17 13.57 3.82
N SER A 18 -4.11 12.88 3.40
CA SER A 18 -3.41 13.14 2.13
C SER A 18 -3.82 12.14 1.05
N GLN A 19 -3.63 12.54 -0.21
CA GLN A 19 -3.71 11.63 -1.34
C GLN A 19 -2.38 10.88 -1.48
N LEU A 20 -2.45 9.56 -1.62
CA LEU A 20 -1.32 8.66 -1.82
C LEU A 20 -1.33 8.11 -3.24
N LEU A 21 -0.13 7.92 -3.79
CA LEU A 21 0.13 7.12 -4.97
C LEU A 21 0.85 5.84 -4.52
N ILE A 22 0.23 4.69 -4.78
CA ILE A 22 0.74 3.37 -4.39
C ILE A 22 1.04 2.59 -5.66
N GLN A 23 2.27 2.13 -5.79
CA GLN A 23 2.70 1.23 -6.84
C GLN A 23 2.92 -0.16 -6.25
N LYS A 24 2.25 -1.18 -6.79
CA LYS A 24 2.46 -2.60 -6.42
C LYS A 24 3.13 -3.31 -7.59
N GLY A 25 4.32 -3.83 -7.38
CA GLY A 25 4.99 -4.72 -8.32
C GLY A 25 5.04 -6.15 -7.79
N GLU A 26 4.67 -7.12 -8.62
CA GLU A 26 4.79 -8.54 -8.26
C GLU A 26 6.24 -9.03 -8.35
N LEU A 27 6.66 -9.80 -7.35
CA LEU A 27 7.97 -10.45 -7.31
C LEU A 27 7.79 -11.90 -7.79
N ASP A 28 7.81 -12.11 -9.10
CA ASP A 28 7.81 -13.46 -9.68
C ASP A 28 9.20 -14.09 -9.53
N ILE A 29 9.31 -15.08 -8.65
CA ILE A 29 10.53 -15.83 -8.40
C ILE A 29 10.65 -16.95 -9.45
N GLY A 30 10.98 -16.59 -10.69
CA GLY A 30 11.22 -17.57 -11.76
C GLY A 30 11.01 -17.04 -13.17
N SER A 31 10.17 -16.02 -13.32
CA SER A 31 9.96 -15.36 -14.61
C SER A 31 10.95 -14.23 -14.86
N ARG A 32 11.61 -14.22 -16.02
CA ARG A 32 12.42 -13.08 -16.50
C ARG A 32 11.57 -11.92 -17.05
N GLN A 33 10.25 -12.02 -16.92
CA GLN A 33 9.34 -10.96 -17.36
C GLN A 33 9.19 -9.92 -16.26
N LYS A 34 9.12 -8.66 -16.68
CA LYS A 34 8.82 -7.54 -15.78
C LYS A 34 7.36 -7.75 -15.34
N GLY A 35 7.15 -8.10 -14.06
CA GLY A 35 5.81 -8.38 -13.54
C GLY A 35 4.88 -7.17 -13.67
N ASP A 36 3.58 -7.45 -13.71
CA ASP A 36 2.54 -6.44 -13.82
C ASP A 36 2.64 -5.47 -12.63
N THR A 37 2.45 -4.19 -12.93
CA THR A 37 2.58 -3.11 -11.95
C THR A 37 1.25 -2.39 -11.83
N ASP A 38 0.58 -2.59 -10.72
CA ASP A 38 -0.66 -1.89 -10.41
C ASP A 38 -0.34 -0.50 -9.86
N MET A 39 -1.12 0.49 -10.28
CA MET A 39 -1.04 1.86 -9.74
C MET A 39 -2.35 2.21 -9.05
N VAL A 40 -2.27 2.65 -7.80
CA VAL A 40 -3.44 3.02 -7.00
C VAL A 40 -3.30 4.47 -6.56
N GLN A 41 -4.35 5.25 -6.80
CA GLN A 41 -4.52 6.58 -6.22
C GLN A 41 -5.55 6.47 -5.11
N LEU A 42 -5.19 6.86 -3.89
CA LEU A 42 -6.05 6.73 -2.71
C LEU A 42 -6.04 8.03 -1.90
N GLN A 43 -7.21 8.57 -1.58
CA GLN A 43 -7.33 9.56 -0.53
C GLN A 43 -7.34 8.83 0.82
N LEU A 44 -6.27 8.92 1.61
CA LEU A 44 -6.18 8.17 2.85
C LEU A 44 -7.00 8.86 3.95
N GLU A 45 -8.03 8.20 4.45
CA GLU A 45 -8.90 8.72 5.52
C GLU A 45 -8.62 8.05 6.87
N ARG A 46 -8.33 6.74 6.84
CA ARG A 46 -8.11 5.96 8.07
C ARG A 46 -7.23 4.75 7.79
N LEU A 47 -6.41 4.41 8.79
CA LEU A 47 -5.63 3.17 8.81
C LEU A 47 -6.30 2.15 9.74
N GLU A 48 -6.28 0.88 9.36
CA GLU A 48 -6.69 -0.24 10.20
C GLU A 48 -5.73 -1.41 10.01
N ILE A 49 -5.31 -2.05 11.11
CA ILE A 49 -4.50 -3.27 11.04
C ILE A 49 -5.40 -4.44 11.39
N ARG A 50 -5.55 -5.38 10.46
CA ARG A 50 -6.31 -6.61 10.66
C ARG A 50 -5.38 -7.80 10.83
N ARG A 51 -5.82 -8.77 11.62
CA ARG A 51 -5.30 -10.14 11.56
C ARG A 51 -6.22 -10.92 10.63
N SER A 52 -5.70 -11.46 9.54
CA SER A 52 -6.50 -12.35 8.70
C SER A 52 -6.62 -13.72 9.37
N LYS A 53 -7.85 -14.25 9.39
CA LYS A 53 -8.19 -15.55 9.99
C LYS A 53 -7.83 -16.74 9.10
N GLN A 54 -7.18 -16.52 7.96
CA GLN A 54 -6.74 -17.57 7.05
C GLN A 54 -5.45 -18.25 7.56
N ALA A 55 -5.37 -18.46 8.87
CA ALA A 55 -4.42 -19.36 9.51
C ALA A 55 -5.18 -20.67 9.74
N ASP A 56 -5.14 -21.56 8.75
CA ASP A 56 -5.53 -22.95 8.95
C ASP A 56 -4.59 -23.55 10.03
N SER A 57 -5.21 -23.91 11.16
CA SER A 57 -4.83 -24.95 12.12
C SER A 57 -3.43 -25.03 12.76
N ASP A 58 -2.48 -24.13 12.52
CA ASP A 58 -1.30 -24.02 13.42
C ASP A 58 -0.89 -22.54 13.59
N ASP A 59 -0.86 -22.10 14.84
CA ASP A 59 -0.75 -20.71 15.33
C ASP A 59 0.62 -20.03 15.04
N TYR A 60 1.31 -20.46 13.98
CA TYR A 60 2.68 -20.03 13.64
C TYR A 60 2.76 -18.94 12.55
N PHE A 61 1.66 -18.64 11.85
CA PHE A 61 1.66 -17.64 10.77
C PHE A 61 0.41 -16.75 10.75
N ALA A 62 0.14 -16.01 11.83
CA ALA A 62 -0.86 -14.96 11.80
C ALA A 62 -0.49 -13.90 10.74
N SER A 63 -1.12 -13.95 9.56
CA SER A 63 -0.98 -12.93 8.54
C SER A 63 -1.67 -11.65 9.02
N HIS A 64 -0.94 -10.53 8.92
CA HIS A 64 -1.50 -9.21 9.19
C HIS A 64 -1.79 -8.52 7.86
N GLU A 65 -2.68 -7.55 7.90
CA GLU A 65 -3.02 -6.72 6.74
C GLU A 65 -3.10 -5.27 7.19
N ILE A 66 -2.49 -4.37 6.42
CA ILE A 66 -2.74 -2.93 6.57
C ILE A 66 -3.87 -2.58 5.60
N CYS A 67 -4.99 -2.14 6.16
CA CYS A 67 -6.13 -1.63 5.41
C CYS A 67 -6.07 -0.11 5.39
N LEU A 68 -5.96 0.44 4.18
CA LEU A 68 -5.99 1.88 3.91
C LEU A 68 -7.40 2.24 3.46
N HIS A 69 -8.16 2.92 4.30
CA HIS A 69 -9.55 3.31 4.03
C HIS A 69 -9.59 4.68 3.37
N GLY A 70 -10.45 4.81 2.37
CA GLY A 70 -10.79 6.04 1.67
C GLY A 70 -11.05 5.82 0.18
N PRO A 71 -11.63 6.80 -0.52
CA PRO A 71 -11.93 6.68 -1.94
C PRO A 71 -10.65 6.66 -2.77
N GLY A 72 -10.69 5.96 -3.90
CA GLY A 72 -9.55 5.86 -4.78
C GLY A 72 -9.83 5.03 -6.02
N THR A 73 -8.86 5.01 -6.93
CA THR A 73 -8.88 4.19 -8.15
C THR A 73 -7.65 3.31 -8.22
N ILE A 74 -7.80 2.17 -8.89
CA ILE A 74 -6.73 1.26 -9.27
C ILE A 74 -6.66 1.17 -10.78
N GLN A 75 -5.47 1.38 -11.32
CA GLN A 75 -5.13 1.12 -12.71
C GLN A 75 -4.33 -0.18 -12.76
N ALA A 76 -4.94 -1.20 -13.34
CA ALA A 76 -4.35 -2.50 -13.61
C ALA A 76 -4.46 -2.81 -15.12
N ASP A 77 -3.98 -3.97 -15.56
CA ASP A 77 -3.92 -4.29 -17.00
C ASP A 77 -5.28 -4.31 -17.72
N HIS A 78 -6.36 -4.52 -16.97
CA HIS A 78 -7.73 -4.57 -17.48
C HIS A 78 -8.43 -3.20 -17.48
N GLY A 79 -7.73 -2.13 -17.08
CA GLY A 79 -8.22 -0.76 -17.07
C GLY A 79 -8.19 -0.10 -15.68
N GLU A 80 -8.79 1.09 -15.61
CA GLU A 80 -8.98 1.82 -14.37
C GLU A 80 -10.35 1.48 -13.76
N ALA A 81 -10.37 1.23 -12.45
CA ALA A 81 -11.57 0.95 -11.68
C ALA A 81 -11.52 1.63 -10.30
N GLU A 82 -12.68 1.84 -9.68
CA GLU A 82 -12.75 2.32 -8.30
C GLU A 82 -12.29 1.23 -7.31
N LEU A 83 -11.69 1.64 -6.20
CA LEU A 83 -11.32 0.73 -5.13
C LEU A 83 -12.58 0.11 -4.51
N PRO A 84 -12.69 -1.24 -4.48
CA PRO A 84 -13.80 -1.91 -3.83
C PRO A 84 -13.91 -1.49 -2.36
N ARG A 85 -15.13 -1.14 -1.93
CA ARG A 85 -15.42 -0.70 -0.55
C ARG A 85 -14.60 0.52 -0.09
N HIS A 86 -14.05 1.31 -1.02
CA HIS A 86 -13.19 2.46 -0.71
C HIS A 86 -12.04 2.06 0.24
N MET A 87 -11.33 1.00 -0.14
CA MET A 87 -10.25 0.46 0.68
C MET A 87 -9.19 -0.19 -0.21
N TYR A 88 -7.93 -0.01 0.16
CA TYR A 88 -6.81 -0.76 -0.39
C TYR A 88 -6.14 -1.59 0.71
N GLU A 89 -5.83 -2.85 0.43
CA GLU A 89 -5.27 -3.79 1.39
C GLU A 89 -3.82 -4.13 1.02
N ILE A 90 -2.94 -4.07 2.01
CA ILE A 90 -1.54 -4.51 1.87
C ILE A 90 -1.37 -5.77 2.74
N PRO A 91 -1.35 -6.97 2.13
CA PRO A 91 -1.06 -8.20 2.85
C PRO A 91 0.36 -8.20 3.40
N LEU A 92 0.50 -8.61 4.66
CA LEU A 92 1.76 -8.72 5.38
C LEU A 92 2.01 -10.19 5.79
N PRO A 93 2.36 -11.07 4.83
CA PRO A 93 2.69 -12.46 5.13
C PRO A 93 4.07 -12.55 5.78
N GLY A 94 4.21 -13.42 6.79
CA GLY A 94 5.50 -13.88 7.32
C GLY A 94 6.57 -12.79 7.49
N SER A 95 7.64 -12.91 6.70
CA SER A 95 8.77 -11.97 6.71
C SER A 95 8.51 -10.77 5.79
N LEU A 96 8.67 -9.57 6.34
CA LEU A 96 8.60 -8.33 5.56
C LEU A 96 9.69 -7.35 5.97
N ARG A 97 9.97 -6.40 5.08
CA ARG A 97 10.84 -5.25 5.35
C ARG A 97 10.09 -3.99 5.00
N ALA A 98 10.17 -3.00 5.88
CA ALA A 98 9.71 -1.65 5.60
C ALA A 98 10.91 -0.70 5.64
N SER A 99 10.84 0.34 4.83
CA SER A 99 11.77 1.47 4.90
C SER A 99 11.02 2.73 4.54
N SER A 100 11.05 3.70 5.44
CA SER A 100 10.41 4.99 5.30
C SER A 100 11.44 6.10 5.11
N GLN A 101 11.12 7.04 4.24
CA GLN A 101 11.76 8.33 4.05
C GLN A 101 10.67 9.41 4.02
N GLU A 102 11.03 10.68 4.08
CA GLU A 102 10.06 11.80 4.18
C GLU A 102 8.90 11.67 3.18
N ASN A 103 9.18 11.40 1.91
CA ASN A 103 8.17 11.35 0.85
C ASN A 103 7.96 9.96 0.25
N ARG A 104 8.43 8.90 0.90
CA ARG A 104 8.35 7.55 0.34
C ARG A 104 8.37 6.49 1.41
N LEU A 105 7.41 5.58 1.35
CA LEU A 105 7.40 4.33 2.09
C LEU A 105 7.58 3.16 1.11
N GLN A 106 8.47 2.24 1.47
CA GLN A 106 8.69 1.00 0.75
C GLN A 106 8.36 -0.18 1.67
N ILE A 107 7.50 -1.08 1.20
CA ILE A 107 7.19 -2.33 1.89
C ILE A 107 7.52 -3.48 0.94
N ALA A 108 8.46 -4.34 1.34
CA ALA A 108 8.82 -5.54 0.60
C ALA A 108 8.34 -6.78 1.36
N THR A 109 7.59 -7.62 0.66
CA THR A 109 7.15 -8.94 1.11
C THR A 109 7.82 -10.02 0.26
N GLU A 110 7.55 -11.29 0.55
CA GLU A 110 8.03 -12.39 -0.29
C GLU A 110 7.42 -12.40 -1.70
N ARG A 111 6.26 -11.76 -1.89
CA ARG A 111 5.47 -11.85 -3.13
C ARG A 111 5.36 -10.54 -3.91
N ALA A 112 5.56 -9.41 -3.24
CA ALA A 112 5.33 -8.09 -3.81
C ALA A 112 6.18 -7.00 -3.18
N LEU A 113 6.45 -5.97 -3.98
CA LEU A 113 7.04 -4.71 -3.57
C LEU A 113 6.00 -3.60 -3.69
N TYR A 114 5.74 -2.90 -2.59
CA TYR A 114 4.90 -1.72 -2.54
C TYR A 114 5.76 -0.47 -2.39
N ILE A 115 5.56 0.51 -3.27
CA ILE A 115 6.12 1.86 -3.14
C ILE A 115 4.97 2.83 -2.97
N ILE A 116 4.97 3.57 -1.87
CA ILE A 116 3.92 4.52 -1.50
C ILE A 116 4.55 5.90 -1.38
N GLN A 117 3.92 6.90 -1.96
CA GLN A 117 4.37 8.29 -1.88
C GLN A 117 3.17 9.24 -1.82
N PRO A 118 3.31 10.41 -1.19
CA PRO A 118 2.29 11.45 -1.28
C PRO A 118 2.10 11.85 -2.74
N HIS A 119 0.86 11.97 -3.19
CA HIS A 119 0.58 12.52 -4.49
C HIS A 119 0.84 14.03 -4.45
N ALA A 120 1.94 14.46 -5.07
CA ALA A 120 2.25 15.87 -5.19
C ALA A 120 1.23 16.53 -6.12
N GLN A 121 0.17 17.11 -5.54
CA GLN A 121 -0.68 18.03 -6.29
C GLN A 121 0.22 19.21 -6.68
N ARG A 122 0.52 19.36 -7.97
CA ARG A 122 0.99 20.65 -8.49
C ARG A 122 -0.10 21.66 -8.13
N GLN A 123 0.17 22.53 -7.16
CA GLN A 123 -0.64 23.73 -6.97
C GLN A 123 -0.66 24.45 -8.31
N ALA A 124 -1.84 24.54 -8.95
CA ALA A 124 -2.00 25.45 -10.08
C ALA A 124 -1.64 26.86 -9.57
N PRO A 125 -0.76 27.61 -10.26
CA PRO A 125 -0.44 28.96 -9.83
C PRO A 125 -1.73 29.79 -9.77
N PRO A 126 -1.88 30.67 -8.77
CA PRO A 126 -3.06 31.53 -8.70
C PRO A 126 -3.16 32.34 -10.00
N MET A 127 -4.28 32.21 -10.71
CA MET A 127 -4.58 33.10 -11.82
C MET A 127 -4.82 34.50 -11.26
N LEU A 128 -3.83 35.37 -11.44
CA LEU A 128 -3.97 36.81 -11.20
C LEU A 128 -5.05 37.34 -12.16
N HIS A 129 -6.16 37.82 -11.59
CA HIS A 129 -7.15 38.66 -12.26
C HIS A 129 -6.67 40.11 -12.30
#